data_AF-A0A1C5V947-F1
#
_entry.id   AF-A0A1C5V947-F1
#
_cell.length_a   1.000
_cell.length_b   1.000
_cell.length_c   1.000
_cell.angle_alpha   90.00
_cell.angle_beta   90.00
_cell.angle_gamma   90.00
#
_symmetry.space_group_name_H-M   'P 1'
#
loop_
_entity.id
_entity.type
_entity.pdbx_description
1 polymer ?
#
loop_
_entity_poly.entity_id
_entity_poly.type
_entity_poly.pdbx_seq_one_letter_code
_entity_poly.pdbx_strand_id
1 'polypeptide(L)'
;MKKKGFMRVVLALLMSMLLIVSTGCGKSGNGGSSSGKKSGKTATLADMNEIPEDGIITKEQFKTVAGDNKKVQFKGTTDDGITYIWTYDCSKIQNPADQNLKIDFSEKGLDDLKKQANNANDALKMTMYGKGLICVPDLEVQLPEAWQSNSAYLVKEQAGKLARMSDVVVTAQAEEDSSKKKDTSASQKDSSDKVKEATTAAKKDTKPQKGTTSLKMSVTSLDGDCYIIGGITEQQNKGASAANKAENGTTNSESEGSDESGNSGENSYNEEGSSGSGDVSDGGASSSGSSGKQDVANDEEVSGSSHTCTISISCATILNNMSDLKSGKEEFVPSDGWILAASEVEFTEGESVHDVLQRVCKDAGIQMESSFTPAYNSAYVEGINNLYEFDCGQLSGWMYNVNGWFPNYGCSKYTVQDGDVINWVYTCNLGKDVGDNSMY
;
A
#
# COMPACT_ATOMS: atom_id res chain seq x y z
N MET A 1 4.02 60.39 20.51
CA MET A 1 3.91 60.32 19.02
C MET A 1 2.87 59.26 18.64
N LYS A 2 2.50 59.11 17.36
CA LYS A 2 1.24 58.44 16.94
C LYS A 2 1.34 56.89 16.85
N LYS A 3 0.25 56.20 17.21
CA LYS A 3 0.03 54.77 16.93
C LYS A 3 -0.20 54.53 15.43
N LYS A 4 0.45 53.50 14.88
CA LYS A 4 0.02 52.62 13.78
C LYS A 4 0.64 51.24 14.06
N GLY A 5 0.05 50.09 13.74
CA GLY A 5 -1.19 49.84 13.01
C GLY A 5 -1.03 48.58 12.17
N PHE A 6 -0.91 47.42 12.80
CA PHE A 6 -0.54 46.16 12.13
C PHE A 6 -1.76 45.58 11.40
N MET A 7 -1.84 45.84 10.10
CA MET A 7 -2.99 45.49 9.26
C MET A 7 -2.69 44.21 8.49
N ARG A 8 -3.28 43.09 8.91
CA ARG A 8 -3.18 41.80 8.19
C ARG A 8 -3.85 41.94 6.83
N VAL A 9 -3.11 41.70 5.75
CA VAL A 9 -3.67 41.56 4.40
C VAL A 9 -3.84 40.07 4.12
N VAL A 10 -5.08 39.58 4.26
CA VAL A 10 -5.46 38.25 3.78
C VAL A 10 -5.84 38.41 2.31
N LEU A 11 -5.01 37.89 1.40
CA LEU A 11 -5.26 37.93 -0.04
C LEU A 11 -5.87 36.60 -0.49
N ALA A 12 -7.20 36.50 -0.44
CA ALA A 12 -7.92 35.36 -0.99
C ALA A 12 -7.93 35.43 -2.53
N LEU A 13 -7.25 34.49 -3.19
CA LEU A 13 -7.27 34.33 -4.64
C LEU A 13 -8.36 33.33 -5.05
N LEU A 14 -9.45 33.86 -5.61
CA LEU A 14 -10.50 33.09 -6.25
C LEU A 14 -9.99 32.55 -7.60
N MET A 15 -10.01 31.23 -7.75
CA MET A 15 -10.01 30.55 -9.05
C MET A 15 -11.38 29.93 -9.32
N SER A 16 -11.73 29.73 -10.59
CA SER A 16 -13.12 29.61 -11.05
C SER A 16 -13.81 28.29 -10.70
N MET A 17 -14.79 28.34 -9.80
CA MET A 17 -15.78 27.27 -9.62
C MET A 17 -16.92 27.45 -10.63
N LEU A 18 -16.97 26.61 -11.68
CA LEU A 18 -17.97 26.71 -12.74
C LEU A 18 -19.30 26.04 -12.33
N LEU A 19 -20.10 26.75 -11.52
CA LEU A 19 -21.39 26.28 -11.03
C LEU A 19 -22.43 26.13 -12.15
N ILE A 20 -22.64 24.89 -12.62
CA ILE A 20 -23.82 24.52 -13.41
C ILE A 20 -25.01 24.38 -12.46
N VAL A 21 -25.74 25.48 -12.22
CA VAL A 21 -26.93 25.48 -11.36
C VAL A 21 -28.15 25.00 -12.16
N SER A 22 -28.47 23.71 -12.08
CA SER A 22 -29.71 23.16 -12.63
C SER A 22 -30.93 23.61 -11.82
N THR A 23 -31.70 24.55 -12.36
CA THR A 23 -32.83 25.21 -11.67
C THR A 23 -34.08 24.33 -11.61
N GLY A 24 -34.09 23.37 -10.67
CA GLY A 24 -35.27 22.59 -10.31
C GLY A 24 -36.38 23.45 -9.68
N CYS A 25 -37.32 23.93 -10.50
CA CYS A 25 -38.40 24.80 -10.04
C CYS A 25 -39.50 24.02 -9.29
N GLY A 26 -39.49 24.07 -7.95
CA GLY A 26 -40.50 23.50 -7.06
C GLY A 26 -41.26 24.57 -6.26
N LYS A 27 -42.58 24.44 -6.10
CA LYS A 27 -43.47 25.53 -5.67
C LYS A 27 -43.97 25.40 -4.22
N SER A 28 -43.68 26.42 -3.41
CA SER A 28 -44.29 26.86 -2.13
C SER A 28 -45.36 25.98 -1.44
N GLY A 29 -45.16 25.65 -0.15
CA GLY A 29 -46.11 24.88 0.68
C GLY A 29 -45.87 24.96 2.21
N ASN A 30 -46.25 26.10 2.81
CA ASN A 30 -46.27 26.43 4.25
C ASN A 30 -46.24 25.30 5.32
N GLY A 31 -45.20 25.32 6.17
CA GLY A 31 -45.26 25.34 7.64
C GLY A 31 -46.02 24.25 8.42
N GLY A 32 -45.27 23.39 9.14
CA GLY A 32 -45.77 22.53 10.22
C GLY A 32 -44.63 21.98 11.09
N SER A 33 -44.74 22.09 12.41
CA SER A 33 -43.72 21.58 13.36
C SER A 33 -44.07 20.17 13.84
N SER A 34 -43.14 19.22 13.71
CA SER A 34 -43.25 17.88 14.29
C SER A 34 -41.86 17.24 14.44
N SER A 35 -41.69 16.43 15.49
CA SER A 35 -40.42 15.76 15.81
C SER A 35 -40.15 14.56 14.88
N GLY A 36 -39.31 14.75 13.87
CA GLY A 36 -38.87 13.70 12.95
C GLY A 36 -37.49 13.15 13.29
N LYS A 37 -37.38 11.83 13.42
CA LYS A 37 -36.11 11.09 13.59
C LYS A 37 -35.22 11.35 12.37
N LYS A 38 -34.02 11.93 12.54
CA LYS A 38 -33.06 12.14 11.43
C LYS A 38 -32.55 10.78 10.91
N SER A 39 -33.24 10.23 9.90
CA SER A 39 -32.60 9.33 8.96
C SER A 39 -31.67 10.17 8.10
N GLY A 40 -30.37 10.14 8.43
CA GLY A 40 -29.35 10.84 7.66
C GLY A 40 -29.14 10.13 6.34
N LYS A 41 -29.65 10.68 5.24
CA LYS A 41 -29.29 10.22 3.90
C LYS A 41 -27.84 10.64 3.64
N THR A 42 -26.91 9.69 3.68
CA THR A 42 -25.49 9.93 3.37
C THR A 42 -25.37 10.63 2.01
N ALA A 43 -24.59 11.71 1.96
CA ALA A 43 -24.33 12.42 0.71
C ALA A 43 -23.36 11.60 -0.15
N THR A 44 -23.67 11.47 -1.43
CA THR A 44 -22.75 10.89 -2.42
C THR A 44 -21.49 11.75 -2.51
N LEU A 45 -20.32 11.11 -2.59
CA LEU A 45 -19.06 11.81 -2.82
C LEU A 45 -19.05 12.48 -4.20
N ALA A 46 -18.55 13.71 -4.25
CA ALA A 46 -18.30 14.42 -5.49
C ALA A 46 -16.95 14.01 -6.09
N ASP A 47 -16.66 14.47 -7.31
CA ASP A 47 -15.37 14.22 -7.97
C ASP A 47 -14.20 14.89 -7.20
N MET A 48 -14.48 15.99 -6.50
CA MET A 48 -13.56 16.70 -5.60
C MET A 48 -14.28 17.04 -4.30
N ASN A 49 -13.68 16.67 -3.16
CA ASN A 49 -14.22 16.83 -1.81
C ASN A 49 -13.16 17.52 -0.92
N GLU A 50 -13.58 18.24 0.11
CA GLU A 50 -12.68 18.70 1.17
C GLU A 50 -12.55 17.62 2.25
N ILE A 51 -11.36 17.45 2.82
CA ILE A 51 -11.12 16.54 3.94
C ILE A 51 -11.72 17.15 5.23
N PRO A 52 -12.57 16.44 5.98
CA PRO A 52 -13.12 16.92 7.26
C PRO A 52 -12.05 17.22 8.32
N GLU A 53 -12.40 18.00 9.35
CA GLU A 53 -11.48 18.43 10.42
C GLU A 53 -10.89 17.26 11.24
N ASP A 54 -11.64 16.16 11.40
CA ASP A 54 -11.19 14.91 12.02
C ASP A 54 -10.40 13.99 11.06
N GLY A 55 -10.40 14.33 9.76
CA GLY A 55 -9.78 13.60 8.67
C GLY A 55 -10.59 12.44 8.11
N ILE A 56 -11.75 12.11 8.67
CA ILE A 56 -12.43 10.82 8.42
C ILE A 56 -13.41 10.92 7.25
N ILE A 57 -13.11 10.19 6.18
CA ILE A 57 -14.09 9.83 5.14
C ILE A 57 -14.70 8.47 5.52
N THR A 58 -16.03 8.43 5.68
CA THR A 58 -16.70 7.25 6.21
C THR A 58 -16.90 6.13 5.18
N LYS A 59 -16.99 4.89 5.67
CA LYS A 59 -17.41 3.70 4.93
C LYS A 59 -18.68 3.94 4.12
N GLU A 60 -19.67 4.62 4.71
CA GLU A 60 -20.95 4.90 4.06
C GLU A 60 -20.83 5.94 2.94
N GLN A 61 -19.84 6.85 2.99
CA GLN A 61 -19.53 7.74 1.86
C GLN A 61 -18.83 6.97 0.74
N PHE A 62 -17.82 6.14 1.04
CA PHE A 62 -17.15 5.34 0.01
C PHE A 62 -18.08 4.34 -0.68
N LYS A 63 -19.05 3.75 0.03
CA LYS A 63 -20.13 2.95 -0.60
C LYS A 63 -20.92 3.68 -1.68
N THR A 64 -20.98 5.03 -1.65
CA THR A 64 -21.72 5.79 -2.68
C THR A 64 -21.01 5.88 -4.02
N VAL A 65 -19.77 5.37 -4.10
CA VAL A 65 -18.93 5.39 -5.31
C VAL A 65 -18.19 4.06 -5.55
N ALA A 66 -18.26 3.10 -4.64
CA ALA A 66 -17.58 1.81 -4.73
C ALA A 66 -17.97 1.06 -6.01
N GLY A 67 -16.97 0.66 -6.81
CA GLY A 67 -17.16 0.01 -8.11
C GLY A 67 -17.41 0.97 -9.30
N ASP A 68 -17.68 2.26 -9.07
CA ASP A 68 -17.87 3.22 -10.17
C ASP A 68 -16.57 3.38 -10.99
N ASN A 69 -16.65 3.32 -12.31
CA ASN A 69 -15.55 3.67 -13.20
C ASN A 69 -15.33 5.19 -13.26
N LYS A 70 -14.79 5.75 -12.18
CA LYS A 70 -14.41 7.16 -12.01
C LYS A 70 -13.28 7.29 -10.97
N LYS A 71 -12.72 8.50 -10.84
CA LYS A 71 -11.84 8.86 -9.71
C LYS A 71 -12.52 9.90 -8.83
N VAL A 72 -12.37 9.80 -7.51
CA VAL A 72 -12.76 10.84 -6.56
C VAL A 72 -11.54 11.38 -5.83
N GLN A 73 -11.55 12.68 -5.58
CA GLN A 73 -10.44 13.39 -4.95
C GLN A 73 -10.83 13.97 -3.59
N PHE A 74 -9.88 13.99 -2.66
CA PHE A 74 -10.03 14.56 -1.33
C PHE A 74 -8.88 15.53 -1.05
N LYS A 75 -9.20 16.82 -0.93
CA LYS A 75 -8.23 17.88 -0.72
C LYS A 75 -8.11 18.25 0.76
N GLY A 76 -6.90 18.19 1.29
CA GLY A 76 -6.49 18.79 2.56
C GLY A 76 -5.67 20.08 2.36
N THR A 77 -5.58 20.89 3.40
CA THR A 77 -4.75 22.10 3.46
C THR A 77 -4.39 22.38 4.92
N THR A 78 -3.12 22.69 5.20
CA THR A 78 -2.59 22.96 6.54
C THR A 78 -2.35 24.45 6.79
N ASP A 79 -2.20 24.84 8.07
CA ASP A 79 -1.97 26.23 8.49
C ASP A 79 -0.66 26.86 7.96
N ASP A 80 0.32 26.04 7.57
CA ASP A 80 1.59 26.47 6.93
C ASP A 80 1.48 26.57 5.40
N GLY A 81 0.32 26.23 4.82
CA GLY A 81 0.03 26.41 3.39
C GLY A 81 0.38 25.23 2.50
N ILE A 82 0.81 24.09 3.05
CA ILE A 82 0.88 22.84 2.28
C ILE A 82 -0.56 22.43 1.90
N THR A 83 -0.77 22.06 0.64
CA THR A 83 -2.03 21.46 0.20
C THR A 83 -1.77 20.06 -0.34
N TYR A 84 -2.71 19.14 -0.14
CA TYR A 84 -2.55 17.76 -0.55
C TYR A 84 -3.85 17.19 -1.09
N ILE A 85 -3.77 16.32 -2.10
CA ILE A 85 -4.92 15.71 -2.77
C ILE A 85 -4.69 14.21 -2.82
N TRP A 86 -5.52 13.46 -2.08
CA TRP A 86 -5.70 12.04 -2.31
C TRP A 86 -6.60 11.83 -3.53
N THR A 87 -6.25 10.87 -4.38
CA THR A 87 -7.05 10.47 -5.53
C THR A 87 -7.31 8.97 -5.45
N TYR A 88 -8.57 8.61 -5.24
CA TYR A 88 -9.03 7.22 -5.19
C TYR A 88 -9.62 6.83 -6.54
N ASP A 89 -9.25 5.63 -7.02
CA ASP A 89 -9.82 4.98 -8.19
C ASP A 89 -11.02 4.13 -7.73
N CYS A 90 -12.23 4.61 -8.00
CA CYS A 90 -13.44 4.06 -7.40
C CYS A 90 -13.74 2.62 -7.84
N SER A 91 -13.29 2.25 -9.04
CA SER A 91 -13.40 0.88 -9.58
C SER A 91 -12.70 -0.17 -8.70
N LYS A 92 -11.67 0.25 -7.95
CA LYS A 92 -10.85 -0.61 -7.09
C LYS A 92 -11.34 -0.69 -5.64
N ILE A 93 -12.37 0.09 -5.28
CA ILE A 93 -12.94 0.10 -3.93
C ILE A 93 -13.98 -1.01 -3.80
N GLN A 94 -13.52 -2.24 -3.53
CA GLN A 94 -14.40 -3.40 -3.31
C GLN A 94 -14.92 -3.49 -1.87
N ASN A 95 -14.07 -3.17 -0.88
CA ASN A 95 -14.39 -3.24 0.54
C ASN A 95 -14.35 -1.85 1.21
N PRO A 96 -15.37 -0.98 1.04
CA PRO A 96 -15.47 0.29 1.75
C PRO A 96 -15.26 0.15 3.26
N ALA A 97 -14.43 1.02 3.82
CA ALA A 97 -14.17 1.19 5.24
C ALA A 97 -14.00 2.68 5.54
N ASP A 98 -13.91 3.06 6.82
CA ASP A 98 -13.52 4.41 7.18
C ASP A 98 -12.03 4.62 6.82
N GLN A 99 -11.70 5.78 6.25
CA GLN A 99 -10.32 6.17 5.97
C GLN A 99 -10.07 7.53 6.62
N ASN A 100 -9.08 7.61 7.52
CA ASN A 100 -8.57 8.89 7.95
C ASN A 100 -7.53 9.36 6.92
N LEU A 101 -7.88 10.40 6.18
CA LEU A 101 -7.07 10.98 5.10
C LEU A 101 -6.26 12.20 5.57
N LYS A 102 -6.35 12.59 6.84
CA LYS A 102 -5.56 13.69 7.38
C LYS A 102 -4.07 13.31 7.45
N ILE A 103 -3.24 14.21 6.94
CA ILE A 103 -1.79 14.19 7.06
C ILE A 103 -1.36 15.43 7.84
N ASP A 104 -0.61 15.25 8.93
CA ASP A 104 0.10 16.34 9.59
C ASP A 104 1.56 16.35 9.10
N PHE A 105 2.03 17.52 8.63
CA PHE A 105 3.33 17.69 7.98
C PHE A 105 4.36 18.34 8.92
N SER A 106 5.65 18.03 8.71
CA SER A 106 6.75 18.72 9.40
C SER A 106 8.06 18.64 8.61
N GLU A 107 8.75 19.77 8.45
CA GLU A 107 10.14 19.83 7.97
C GLU A 107 11.18 19.88 9.12
N LYS A 108 10.71 19.91 10.38
CA LYS A 108 11.55 20.09 11.58
C LYS A 108 12.14 18.77 12.06
N GLY A 109 13.41 18.80 12.48
CA GLY A 109 14.10 17.68 13.13
C GLY A 109 14.63 16.60 12.18
N LEU A 110 14.68 16.88 10.87
CA LEU A 110 14.99 15.87 9.85
C LEU A 110 16.47 15.82 9.44
N ASP A 111 17.37 16.48 10.18
CA ASP A 111 18.79 16.57 9.79
C ASP A 111 19.53 15.22 9.88
N ASP A 112 19.24 14.40 10.90
CA ASP A 112 19.83 13.06 11.01
C ASP A 112 19.24 12.08 9.99
N LEU A 113 17.96 12.22 9.69
CA LEU A 113 17.26 11.51 8.60
C LEU A 113 17.90 11.83 7.24
N LYS A 114 18.18 13.12 6.96
CA LYS A 114 18.90 13.55 5.76
C LYS A 114 20.31 12.97 5.69
N LYS A 115 21.07 12.94 6.80
CA LYS A 115 22.40 12.32 6.86
C LYS A 115 22.33 10.82 6.54
N GLN A 116 21.40 10.10 7.16
CA GLN A 116 21.18 8.67 6.92
C GLN A 116 20.83 8.39 5.46
N ALA A 117 20.01 9.24 4.85
CA ALA A 117 19.73 9.23 3.42
C ALA A 117 20.84 9.84 2.54
N ASN A 118 22.11 9.58 2.87
CA ASN A 118 23.30 10.03 2.12
C ASN A 118 23.39 11.55 1.91
N ASN A 119 23.07 12.32 2.96
CA ASN A 119 23.04 13.79 2.94
C ASN A 119 22.07 14.35 1.89
N ALA A 120 20.81 13.88 1.95
CA ALA A 120 19.71 14.39 1.16
C ALA A 120 19.50 15.90 1.38
N ASN A 121 19.09 16.62 0.32
CA ASN A 121 18.94 18.08 0.39
C ASN A 121 17.65 18.47 1.10
N ASP A 122 16.54 17.86 0.68
CA ASP A 122 15.19 18.16 1.13
C ASP A 122 14.59 16.93 1.84
N ALA A 123 13.74 17.18 2.83
CA ALA A 123 13.02 16.13 3.54
C ALA A 123 11.73 16.70 4.12
N LEU A 124 10.66 15.91 4.10
CA LEU A 124 9.35 16.25 4.66
C LEU A 124 8.83 15.03 5.42
N LYS A 125 8.52 15.20 6.70
CA LYS A 125 7.79 14.21 7.50
C LYS A 125 6.29 14.35 7.27
N MET A 126 5.62 13.21 7.21
CA MET A 126 4.19 13.04 7.04
C MET A 126 3.69 12.05 8.08
N THR A 127 2.93 12.52 9.07
CA THR A 127 2.25 11.66 10.04
C THR A 127 0.83 11.39 9.56
N MET A 128 0.46 10.12 9.41
CA MET A 128 -0.85 9.66 8.96
C MET A 128 -1.59 8.88 10.05
N TYR A 129 -2.92 8.97 10.04
CA TYR A 129 -3.79 8.51 11.14
C TYR A 129 -4.84 7.46 10.73
N GLY A 130 -4.75 6.92 9.53
CA GLY A 130 -5.61 5.87 8.99
C GLY A 130 -5.23 4.47 9.50
N LYS A 131 -5.95 3.46 8.99
CA LYS A 131 -5.76 2.04 9.37
C LYS A 131 -6.04 1.15 8.16
N GLY A 132 -4.99 0.78 7.43
CA GLY A 132 -5.11 0.06 6.16
C GLY A 132 -5.78 0.90 5.06
N LEU A 133 -5.86 0.30 3.87
CA LEU A 133 -6.34 0.93 2.64
C LEU A 133 -7.56 0.19 2.08
N ILE A 134 -8.55 0.93 1.59
CA ILE A 134 -9.70 0.38 0.84
C ILE A 134 -9.36 0.04 -0.62
N CYS A 135 -8.37 0.76 -1.17
CA CYS A 135 -7.59 0.46 -2.37
C CYS A 135 -6.33 1.35 -2.33
N VAL A 136 -5.33 1.13 -3.18
CA VAL A 136 -4.15 2.01 -3.30
C VAL A 136 -4.54 3.35 -3.94
N PRO A 137 -4.32 4.51 -3.28
CA PRO A 137 -4.58 5.83 -3.85
C PRO A 137 -3.30 6.48 -4.38
N ASP A 138 -3.48 7.42 -5.30
CA ASP A 138 -2.44 8.39 -5.66
C ASP A 138 -2.52 9.59 -4.68
N LEU A 139 -1.37 10.08 -4.22
CA LEU A 139 -1.23 11.28 -3.40
C LEU A 139 -0.40 12.33 -4.12
N GLU A 140 -0.94 13.54 -4.21
CA GLU A 140 -0.25 14.73 -4.68
C GLU A 140 -0.11 15.73 -3.54
N VAL A 141 1.12 16.09 -3.17
CA VAL A 141 1.43 17.13 -2.18
C VAL A 141 1.99 18.35 -2.91
N GLN A 142 1.52 19.54 -2.54
CA GLN A 142 1.91 20.83 -3.10
C GLN A 142 2.50 21.69 -1.97
N LEU A 143 3.81 21.91 -2.03
CA LEU A 143 4.57 22.66 -1.03
C LEU A 143 4.65 24.16 -1.38
N PRO A 144 4.55 25.06 -0.38
CA PRO A 144 4.59 26.50 -0.59
C PRO A 144 5.98 27.04 -0.97
N GLU A 145 7.05 26.27 -0.73
CA GLU A 145 8.42 26.62 -1.12
C GLU A 145 9.02 25.63 -2.14
N ALA A 146 10.05 26.09 -2.86
CA ALA A 146 10.73 25.33 -3.90
C ALA A 146 11.85 24.45 -3.32
N TRP A 147 11.65 23.13 -3.34
CA TRP A 147 12.70 22.15 -3.07
C TRP A 147 13.89 22.32 -4.02
N GLN A 148 15.05 21.85 -3.58
CA GLN A 148 16.28 21.85 -4.37
C GLN A 148 16.40 20.60 -5.24
N SER A 149 15.71 19.55 -4.83
CA SER A 149 15.74 18.21 -5.38
C SER A 149 14.96 18.09 -6.70
N ASN A 150 15.45 17.21 -7.57
CA ASN A 150 14.82 16.86 -8.85
C ASN A 150 14.23 15.45 -8.86
N SER A 151 14.44 14.70 -7.78
CA SER A 151 14.05 13.31 -7.61
C SER A 151 13.94 12.99 -6.12
N ALA A 152 12.92 12.22 -5.73
CA ALA A 152 12.66 11.89 -4.33
C ALA A 152 12.04 10.49 -4.19
N TYR A 153 12.10 9.94 -2.96
CA TYR A 153 11.43 8.69 -2.59
C TYR A 153 10.57 8.89 -1.34
N LEU A 154 9.48 8.13 -1.25
CA LEU A 154 8.71 7.95 -0.02
C LEU A 154 9.36 6.81 0.77
N VAL A 155 9.67 7.03 2.03
CA VAL A 155 10.29 6.05 2.94
C VAL A 155 9.57 6.00 4.28
N LYS A 156 9.60 4.84 4.95
CA LYS A 156 9.17 4.64 6.35
C LYS A 156 10.36 4.14 7.17
N GLU A 157 10.42 4.52 8.44
CA GLU A 157 11.48 4.04 9.33
C GLU A 157 11.08 2.69 9.92
N GLN A 158 11.93 1.67 9.74
CA GLN A 158 11.73 0.31 10.23
C GLN A 158 13.02 -0.16 10.91
N ALA A 159 12.93 -0.50 12.19
CA ALA A 159 14.07 -0.95 13.01
C ALA A 159 15.33 -0.04 12.91
N GLY A 160 15.13 1.29 12.84
CA GLY A 160 16.21 2.28 12.72
C GLY A 160 16.84 2.41 11.32
N LYS A 161 16.28 1.77 10.29
CA LYS A 161 16.67 1.89 8.88
C LYS A 161 15.51 2.50 8.07
N LEU A 162 15.82 3.13 6.93
CA LEU A 162 14.81 3.71 6.02
C LEU A 162 14.48 2.74 4.89
N ALA A 163 13.27 2.20 4.91
CA ALA A 163 12.72 1.36 3.84
C ALA A 163 11.96 2.22 2.81
N ARG A 164 12.18 1.97 1.52
CA ARG A 164 11.52 2.70 0.43
C ARG A 164 10.13 2.10 0.14
N MET A 165 9.11 2.95 0.18
CA MET A 165 7.72 2.61 -0.15
C MET A 165 7.41 2.82 -1.63
N SER A 166 7.76 3.99 -2.19
CA SER A 166 7.45 4.33 -3.59
C SER A 166 8.38 5.42 -4.16
N ASP A 167 8.40 5.54 -5.48
CA ASP A 167 8.99 6.69 -6.18
C ASP A 167 8.13 7.94 -6.01
N VAL A 168 8.77 9.11 -5.89
CA VAL A 168 8.09 10.40 -5.82
C VAL A 168 8.50 11.25 -7.01
N VAL A 169 7.55 11.52 -7.89
CA VAL A 169 7.73 12.42 -9.05
C VAL A 169 7.74 13.86 -8.53
N VAL A 170 8.92 14.48 -8.57
CA VAL A 170 9.13 15.88 -8.17
C VAL A 170 8.97 16.79 -9.38
N THR A 171 8.09 17.78 -9.30
CA THR A 171 7.96 18.82 -10.32
C THR A 171 7.95 20.21 -9.68
N ALA A 172 8.96 21.01 -10.01
CA ALA A 172 9.06 22.41 -9.59
C ALA A 172 8.13 23.29 -10.43
N GLN A 173 7.39 24.18 -9.78
CA GLN A 173 6.52 25.15 -10.42
C GLN A 173 7.11 26.55 -10.18
N ALA A 174 7.54 27.22 -11.25
CA ALA A 174 8.04 28.60 -11.15
C ALA A 174 6.87 29.56 -10.81
N GLU A 175 7.17 30.64 -10.07
CA GLU A 175 6.20 31.73 -9.94
C GLU A 175 5.90 32.38 -11.30
N GLU A 176 4.63 32.48 -11.69
CA GLU A 176 4.23 33.37 -12.76
C GLU A 176 4.35 34.83 -12.28
N ASP A 177 5.39 35.54 -12.75
CA ASP A 177 5.56 36.97 -12.52
C ASP A 177 4.48 37.77 -13.29
N SER A 178 3.33 37.93 -12.63
CA SER A 178 2.18 38.70 -13.12
C SER A 178 2.42 40.22 -13.26
N SER A 179 3.64 40.72 -13.03
CA SER A 179 3.96 42.16 -12.98
C SER A 179 4.42 42.81 -14.29
N LYS A 180 4.19 42.20 -15.46
CA LYS A 180 4.66 42.75 -16.76
C LYS A 180 3.61 43.01 -17.85
N LYS A 181 2.50 43.68 -17.51
CA LYS A 181 1.67 44.39 -18.50
C LYS A 181 1.97 45.90 -18.50
N LYS A 182 2.87 46.33 -19.40
CA LYS A 182 3.03 47.74 -19.76
C LYS A 182 3.47 47.86 -21.22
N ASP A 183 2.90 48.83 -21.92
CA ASP A 183 2.93 48.94 -23.37
C ASP A 183 4.26 49.45 -23.93
N THR A 184 4.69 48.84 -25.05
CA THR A 184 5.38 49.55 -26.14
C THR A 184 5.16 48.81 -27.46
N SER A 185 4.60 49.48 -28.46
CA SER A 185 4.66 49.02 -29.85
C SER A 185 5.89 49.60 -30.54
N ALA A 186 6.58 48.82 -31.39
CA ALA A 186 7.03 49.23 -32.73
C ALA A 186 7.92 48.19 -33.42
N SER A 187 7.82 48.17 -34.76
CA SER A 187 8.85 47.76 -35.75
C SER A 187 9.37 46.32 -35.82
N GLN A 188 9.29 45.76 -37.03
CA GLN A 188 9.88 44.49 -37.47
C GLN A 188 11.37 44.64 -37.81
N LYS A 189 12.15 43.55 -37.80
CA LYS A 189 12.77 43.02 -39.05
C LYS A 189 13.44 41.62 -38.94
N ASP A 190 13.12 40.80 -39.94
CA ASP A 190 13.93 39.85 -40.73
C ASP A 190 14.84 38.71 -40.18
N SER A 191 14.85 37.65 -41.01
CA SER A 191 15.91 36.64 -41.29
C SER A 191 16.20 35.50 -40.30
N SER A 192 15.63 34.32 -40.62
CA SER A 192 16.35 33.08 -41.02
C SER A 192 17.81 32.87 -40.54
N ASP A 193 18.25 31.70 -40.07
CA ASP A 193 18.16 30.41 -40.77
C ASP A 193 18.77 29.25 -39.93
N LYS A 194 18.49 27.99 -40.33
CA LYS A 194 19.22 26.73 -40.01
C LYS A 194 19.39 26.24 -38.55
N VAL A 195 18.49 25.32 -38.22
CA VAL A 195 18.76 23.97 -37.67
C VAL A 195 20.24 23.55 -37.63
N LYS A 196 20.71 23.14 -36.44
CA LYS A 196 21.63 22.01 -36.27
C LYS A 196 21.26 21.19 -35.03
N GLU A 197 21.04 19.90 -35.25
CA GLU A 197 20.91 18.87 -34.23
C GLU A 197 22.30 18.39 -33.81
N ALA A 198 22.61 18.38 -32.50
CA ALA A 198 23.85 17.84 -31.96
C ALA A 198 23.70 17.46 -30.48
N THR A 199 23.95 16.19 -30.19
CA THR A 199 23.81 15.52 -28.89
C THR A 199 24.80 16.00 -27.81
N THR A 200 24.44 15.80 -26.54
CA THR A 200 25.33 15.77 -25.35
C THR A 200 26.12 17.03 -24.94
N ALA A 201 25.70 17.66 -23.83
CA ALA A 201 26.60 18.25 -22.84
C ALA A 201 25.93 18.33 -21.46
N ALA A 202 26.49 17.67 -20.44
CA ALA A 202 25.99 17.76 -19.07
C ALA A 202 26.59 18.98 -18.33
N LYS A 203 25.71 19.91 -17.90
CA LYS A 203 25.93 21.02 -16.94
C LYS A 203 24.59 21.78 -16.80
N LYS A 204 24.24 22.40 -15.67
CA LYS A 204 24.98 22.63 -14.42
C LYS A 204 24.00 22.73 -13.24
N ASP A 205 24.50 22.45 -12.04
CA ASP A 205 23.85 22.71 -10.75
C ASP A 205 23.27 24.13 -10.69
N THR A 206 21.93 24.23 -10.64
CA THR A 206 21.25 25.51 -10.45
C THR A 206 20.00 25.31 -9.60
N LYS A 207 20.07 25.79 -8.35
CA LYS A 207 18.96 25.88 -7.39
C LYS A 207 17.68 26.43 -8.06
N PRO A 208 16.50 25.78 -7.91
CA PRO A 208 15.21 26.41 -8.16
C PRO A 208 15.09 27.69 -7.33
N GLN A 209 15.03 28.84 -8.02
CA GLN A 209 14.92 30.16 -7.40
C GLN A 209 13.46 30.64 -7.45
N LYS A 210 12.75 30.41 -6.34
CA LYS A 210 11.38 30.91 -6.05
C LYS A 210 10.27 30.22 -6.87
N GLY A 211 9.30 29.65 -6.17
CA GLY A 211 8.26 28.78 -6.73
C GLY A 211 7.70 27.81 -5.69
N THR A 212 6.78 26.96 -6.12
CA THR A 212 6.20 25.85 -5.34
C THR A 212 6.76 24.50 -5.83
N THR A 213 6.55 23.43 -5.05
CA THR A 213 6.94 22.06 -5.47
C THR A 213 5.75 21.11 -5.39
N SER A 214 5.48 20.41 -6.50
CA SER A 214 4.52 19.31 -6.56
C SER A 214 5.26 17.98 -6.43
N LEU A 215 4.81 17.14 -5.50
CA LEU A 215 5.31 15.80 -5.21
C LEU A 215 4.16 14.82 -5.47
N LYS A 216 4.33 13.88 -6.41
CA LYS A 216 3.30 12.88 -6.74
C LYS A 216 3.82 11.47 -6.50
N MET A 217 3.04 10.66 -5.80
CA MET A 217 3.40 9.30 -5.39
C MET A 217 2.14 8.43 -5.22
N SER A 218 2.27 7.11 -5.27
CA SER A 218 1.24 6.20 -4.75
C SER A 218 1.62 5.76 -3.33
N VAL A 219 0.62 5.53 -2.47
CA VAL A 219 0.82 5.29 -1.03
C VAL A 219 0.26 3.92 -0.63
N THR A 220 1.01 3.15 0.15
CA THR A 220 0.68 1.75 0.51
C THR A 220 0.28 1.55 1.98
N SER A 221 0.34 2.59 2.81
CA SER A 221 -0.03 2.59 4.23
C SER A 221 -0.55 3.99 4.62
N LEU A 222 -1.55 4.07 5.50
CA LEU A 222 -2.09 5.33 6.04
C LEU A 222 -1.73 5.54 7.51
N ASP A 223 -0.74 4.81 8.02
CA ASP A 223 -0.47 4.71 9.46
C ASP A 223 0.96 5.14 9.82
N GLY A 224 1.04 5.94 10.88
CA GLY A 224 2.31 6.32 11.50
C GLY A 224 3.09 7.37 10.71
N ASP A 225 4.40 7.35 10.88
CA ASP A 225 5.32 8.33 10.31
C ASP A 225 5.97 7.80 9.03
N CYS A 226 5.80 8.54 7.94
CA CYS A 226 6.56 8.36 6.71
C CYS A 226 7.23 9.68 6.29
N TYR A 227 8.17 9.60 5.35
CA TYR A 227 9.04 10.70 4.98
C TYR A 227 9.24 10.74 3.46
N ILE A 228 9.10 11.91 2.85
CA ILE A 228 9.60 12.14 1.49
C ILE A 228 11.01 12.68 1.60
N ILE A 229 11.97 12.05 0.92
CA ILE A 229 13.39 12.43 0.93
C ILE A 229 13.84 12.78 -0.49
N GLY A 230 14.42 13.97 -0.68
CA GLY A 230 14.83 14.49 -1.97
C GLY A 230 16.34 14.67 -2.16
N GLY A 231 16.82 14.40 -3.37
CA GLY A 231 18.17 14.72 -3.83
C GLY A 231 18.23 15.34 -5.23
N ILE A 232 19.43 15.78 -5.62
CA ILE A 232 19.72 16.35 -6.96
C ILE A 232 20.33 15.34 -7.93
N THR A 233 20.65 14.12 -7.47
CA THR A 233 21.19 13.03 -8.27
C THR A 233 20.72 11.67 -7.77
N GLU A 234 20.61 10.69 -8.66
CA GLU A 234 20.41 9.27 -8.31
C GLU A 234 21.48 8.74 -7.32
N GLN A 235 22.69 9.28 -7.36
CA GLN A 235 23.78 8.88 -6.45
C GLN A 235 23.55 9.35 -5.01
N GLN A 236 22.96 10.53 -4.79
CA GLN A 236 22.53 10.95 -3.46
C GLN A 236 21.31 10.15 -3.01
N ASN A 237 20.35 9.90 -3.90
CA ASN A 237 19.15 9.11 -3.57
C ASN A 237 19.44 7.62 -3.24
N LYS A 238 20.67 7.12 -3.48
CA LYS A 238 21.08 5.76 -3.08
C LYS A 238 21.18 5.54 -1.55
N GLY A 239 20.85 6.51 -0.70
CA GLY A 239 20.74 6.31 0.76
C GLY A 239 19.86 5.10 1.14
N ALA A 240 18.65 5.00 0.58
CA ALA A 240 17.76 3.86 0.81
C ALA A 240 18.34 2.54 0.23
N SER A 241 18.98 2.59 -0.94
CA SER A 241 19.64 1.43 -1.54
C SER A 241 20.89 0.96 -0.76
N ALA A 242 21.54 1.86 -0.01
CA ALA A 242 22.70 1.57 0.82
C ALA A 242 22.29 1.00 2.20
N ALA A 243 21.14 1.43 2.74
CA ALA A 243 20.55 0.83 3.95
C ALA A 243 20.29 -0.69 3.76
N ASN A 244 19.90 -1.10 2.54
CA ASN A 244 19.74 -2.50 2.13
C ASN A 244 21.06 -3.23 1.78
N LYS A 245 22.24 -2.59 1.92
CA LYS A 245 23.54 -3.24 1.65
C LYS A 245 24.47 -3.31 2.85
N ALA A 246 24.03 -2.86 4.03
CA ALA A 246 24.75 -2.99 5.29
C ALA A 246 24.61 -4.40 5.91
N GLU A 247 24.80 -5.45 5.11
CA GLU A 247 24.77 -6.86 5.56
C GLU A 247 25.74 -7.78 4.77
N ASN A 248 26.75 -7.20 4.10
CA ASN A 248 27.98 -7.93 3.77
C ASN A 248 29.16 -6.97 3.51
N GLY A 249 30.23 -7.04 4.32
CA GLY A 249 31.35 -6.09 4.25
C GLY A 249 32.33 -6.16 5.43
N THR A 250 33.25 -7.12 5.37
CA THR A 250 34.35 -7.35 6.33
C THR A 250 35.16 -6.11 6.74
N THR A 251 35.47 -5.99 8.03
CA THR A 251 36.60 -5.17 8.53
C THR A 251 37.49 -5.98 9.48
N ASN A 252 38.62 -6.49 8.95
CA ASN A 252 39.83 -6.71 9.76
C ASN A 252 40.51 -5.34 9.99
N SER A 253 41.42 -5.12 10.94
CA SER A 253 42.22 -6.06 11.76
C SER A 253 42.58 -5.51 13.16
N GLU A 254 43.06 -6.41 14.05
CA GLU A 254 44.06 -6.19 15.14
C GLU A 254 43.73 -5.23 16.32
N SER A 255 44.22 -5.42 17.57
CA SER A 255 44.74 -6.56 18.39
C SER A 255 45.01 -6.02 19.85
N GLU A 256 45.44 -6.70 20.93
CA GLU A 256 45.90 -8.07 21.26
C GLU A 256 45.43 -8.48 22.70
N GLY A 257 45.28 -9.78 22.99
CA GLY A 257 45.43 -10.40 24.34
C GLY A 257 44.33 -10.24 25.41
N SER A 258 44.24 -11.07 26.47
CA SER A 258 44.82 -12.41 26.73
C SER A 258 44.11 -13.12 27.91
N ASP A 259 44.27 -14.46 28.04
CA ASP A 259 44.16 -15.29 29.28
C ASP A 259 42.79 -15.41 30.02
N GLU A 260 42.46 -16.45 30.81
CA GLU A 260 42.74 -17.91 30.76
C GLU A 260 41.69 -18.66 31.66
N SER A 261 41.42 -19.94 31.38
CA SER A 261 41.04 -21.02 32.34
C SER A 261 39.58 -21.19 32.85
N GLY A 262 39.14 -22.46 32.80
CA GLY A 262 38.32 -23.18 33.80
C GLY A 262 36.79 -22.99 33.87
N ASN A 263 35.98 -23.98 34.29
CA ASN A 263 36.11 -25.46 34.34
C ASN A 263 34.73 -26.07 34.72
N SER A 264 34.44 -27.32 34.30
CA SER A 264 33.50 -28.30 34.89
C SER A 264 32.03 -27.90 35.18
N GLY A 265 31.09 -28.72 34.69
CA GLY A 265 29.66 -28.59 35.00
C GLY A 265 28.77 -29.76 34.56
N GLU A 266 29.31 -30.98 34.49
CA GLU A 266 28.51 -32.18 34.20
C GLU A 266 27.50 -32.46 35.33
N ASN A 267 26.29 -32.92 34.98
CA ASN A 267 25.70 -34.02 35.72
C ASN A 267 24.79 -34.90 34.83
N SER A 268 24.62 -36.15 35.26
CA SER A 268 24.10 -37.27 34.48
C SER A 268 22.57 -37.42 34.53
N TYR A 269 22.07 -38.11 33.50
CA TYR A 269 20.81 -38.85 33.40
C TYR A 269 20.27 -39.45 34.71
N ASN A 270 18.95 -39.58 34.77
CA ASN A 270 18.32 -40.91 34.62
C ASN A 270 16.86 -40.83 34.16
N GLU A 271 16.48 -41.75 33.28
CA GLU A 271 15.09 -42.17 33.09
C GLU A 271 14.66 -43.07 34.25
N GLU A 272 13.36 -43.10 34.56
CA GLU A 272 12.60 -44.37 34.55
C GLU A 272 11.20 -44.06 34.00
N GLY A 273 10.71 -44.89 33.07
CA GLY A 273 9.34 -44.86 32.59
C GLY A 273 8.61 -46.15 32.97
N SER A 274 7.28 -46.16 32.87
CA SER A 274 6.52 -47.41 32.85
C SER A 274 5.19 -47.27 32.12
N SER A 275 4.84 -48.30 31.34
CA SER A 275 3.61 -48.40 30.59
C SER A 275 2.56 -49.24 31.33
N GLY A 276 1.28 -48.90 31.18
CA GLY A 276 0.16 -49.66 31.73
C GLY A 276 -1.07 -49.53 30.84
N SER A 277 -1.47 -50.63 30.19
CA SER A 277 -2.61 -50.66 29.26
C SER A 277 -3.94 -50.95 29.96
N GLY A 278 -5.06 -50.49 29.39
CA GLY A 278 -6.41 -50.64 29.95
C GLY A 278 -7.52 -50.29 28.95
N ASP A 279 -7.96 -51.31 28.21
CA ASP A 279 -9.21 -51.38 27.42
C ASP A 279 -10.44 -51.25 28.37
N VAL A 280 -11.69 -50.87 28.04
CA VAL A 280 -12.57 -51.22 26.90
C VAL A 280 -13.81 -50.27 26.82
N SER A 281 -14.43 -50.11 25.63
CA SER A 281 -15.89 -49.85 25.38
C SER A 281 -16.56 -48.55 25.91
N ASP A 282 -17.69 -48.04 25.39
CA ASP A 282 -18.49 -48.19 24.14
C ASP A 282 -19.49 -47.01 24.05
N GLY A 283 -20.10 -46.76 22.87
CA GLY A 283 -21.23 -45.84 22.67
C GLY A 283 -20.88 -44.46 22.10
N GLY A 284 -21.32 -44.03 20.91
CA GLY A 284 -22.09 -44.74 19.88
C GLY A 284 -23.35 -43.98 19.45
N ALA A 285 -23.24 -43.15 18.41
CA ALA A 285 -24.39 -42.59 17.69
C ALA A 285 -24.00 -42.25 16.24
N SER A 286 -24.69 -42.85 15.26
CA SER A 286 -24.52 -42.55 13.84
C SER A 286 -25.90 -42.33 13.21
N SER A 287 -25.98 -41.40 12.26
CA SER A 287 -27.17 -41.23 11.41
C SER A 287 -26.77 -40.75 10.01
N SER A 288 -26.39 -41.68 9.15
CA SER A 288 -26.33 -41.46 7.70
C SER A 288 -27.75 -41.48 7.10
N GLY A 289 -27.95 -40.74 6.00
CA GLY A 289 -29.28 -40.57 5.41
C GLY A 289 -29.25 -40.06 3.97
N SER A 290 -28.54 -40.76 3.07
CA SER A 290 -28.44 -40.37 1.65
C SER A 290 -29.62 -40.90 0.83
N SER A 291 -30.26 -40.02 0.06
CA SER A 291 -31.07 -40.39 -1.12
C SER A 291 -31.35 -39.13 -1.98
N GLY A 292 -31.49 -39.31 -3.30
CA GLY A 292 -31.89 -38.22 -4.22
C GLY A 292 -30.87 -37.90 -5.32
N LYS A 293 -30.78 -38.76 -6.35
CA LYS A 293 -30.15 -38.41 -7.63
C LYS A 293 -31.25 -38.02 -8.62
N GLN A 294 -31.18 -36.83 -9.20
CA GLN A 294 -31.87 -36.58 -10.46
C GLN A 294 -31.16 -35.50 -11.30
N ASP A 295 -30.79 -35.89 -12.51
CA ASP A 295 -30.10 -35.06 -13.49
C ASP A 295 -31.12 -34.17 -14.23
N VAL A 296 -30.87 -32.86 -14.32
CA VAL A 296 -31.54 -31.95 -15.26
C VAL A 296 -30.48 -31.02 -15.85
N ALA A 297 -30.18 -31.19 -17.13
CA ALA A 297 -29.37 -30.23 -17.87
C ALA A 297 -30.24 -29.00 -18.20
N ASN A 298 -29.74 -27.81 -17.91
CA ASN A 298 -30.23 -26.57 -18.50
C ASN A 298 -29.07 -25.98 -19.32
N ASP A 299 -29.00 -26.42 -20.57
CA ASP A 299 -27.97 -26.05 -21.53
C ASP A 299 -28.31 -24.67 -22.12
N GLU A 300 -28.18 -23.64 -21.29
CA GLU A 300 -28.21 -22.25 -21.74
C GLU A 300 -26.79 -21.82 -22.07
N GLU A 301 -26.49 -21.63 -23.37
CA GLU A 301 -25.23 -21.06 -23.83
C GLU A 301 -25.12 -19.60 -23.36
N VAL A 302 -24.57 -19.43 -22.15
CA VAL A 302 -24.22 -18.12 -21.62
C VAL A 302 -23.05 -17.57 -22.45
N SER A 303 -23.40 -16.75 -23.44
CA SER A 303 -22.50 -15.83 -24.15
C SER A 303 -22.03 -14.70 -23.20
N GLY A 304 -21.43 -15.09 -22.07
CA GLY A 304 -20.90 -14.19 -21.06
C GLY A 304 -19.54 -13.62 -21.45
N SER A 305 -19.23 -12.45 -20.92
CA SER A 305 -17.83 -12.05 -20.73
C SER A 305 -17.18 -13.05 -19.77
N SER A 306 -16.23 -13.83 -20.27
CA SER A 306 -15.42 -14.69 -19.42
C SER A 306 -14.45 -13.80 -18.64
N HIS A 307 -14.40 -13.97 -17.32
CA HIS A 307 -13.67 -13.09 -16.41
C HIS A 307 -12.39 -13.80 -15.97
N THR A 308 -11.23 -13.21 -16.27
CA THR A 308 -9.95 -13.85 -16.01
C THR A 308 -9.19 -13.16 -14.88
N CYS A 309 -8.42 -13.93 -14.13
CA CYS A 309 -7.39 -13.43 -13.24
C CYS A 309 -6.10 -14.23 -13.44
N THR A 310 -4.95 -13.65 -13.12
CA THR A 310 -3.69 -14.39 -13.05
C THR A 310 -3.46 -14.85 -11.62
N ILE A 311 -3.21 -16.14 -11.41
CA ILE A 311 -2.84 -16.69 -10.10
C ILE A 311 -1.45 -17.33 -10.14
N SER A 312 -0.68 -17.17 -9.06
CA SER A 312 0.60 -17.84 -8.85
C SER A 312 0.75 -18.34 -7.41
N ILE A 313 1.58 -19.37 -7.20
CA ILE A 313 1.89 -19.95 -5.88
C ILE A 313 3.41 -20.19 -5.80
N SER A 314 4.09 -19.48 -4.91
CA SER A 314 5.55 -19.56 -4.73
C SER A 314 5.98 -19.81 -3.28
N CYS A 315 6.98 -20.68 -3.13
CA CYS A 315 7.71 -20.92 -1.89
C CYS A 315 9.20 -20.56 -2.01
N ALA A 316 9.57 -19.66 -2.94
CA ALA A 316 10.96 -19.33 -3.27
C ALA A 316 11.78 -18.75 -2.09
N THR A 317 11.13 -18.22 -1.07
CA THR A 317 11.73 -17.82 0.21
C THR A 317 12.39 -19.00 0.93
N ILE A 318 11.78 -20.19 0.90
CA ILE A 318 12.29 -21.40 1.55
C ILE A 318 13.66 -21.80 0.98
N LEU A 319 13.92 -21.58 -0.31
CA LEU A 319 15.23 -21.86 -0.94
C LEU A 319 16.39 -21.10 -0.28
N ASN A 320 16.12 -19.94 0.33
CA ASN A 320 17.11 -19.15 1.07
C ASN A 320 17.13 -19.46 2.58
N ASN A 321 16.16 -20.24 3.07
CA ASN A 321 15.94 -20.58 4.49
C ASN A 321 15.88 -22.11 4.71
N MET A 322 16.51 -22.92 3.84
CA MET A 322 16.48 -24.39 3.87
C MET A 322 17.05 -25.00 5.17
N SER A 323 17.80 -24.24 5.97
CA SER A 323 18.25 -24.65 7.32
C SER A 323 17.12 -24.72 8.34
N ASP A 324 16.08 -23.92 8.14
CA ASP A 324 14.99 -23.69 9.08
C ASP A 324 13.74 -24.49 8.64
N LEU A 325 13.76 -25.00 7.41
CA LEU A 325 12.79 -25.95 6.89
C LEU A 325 12.80 -27.25 7.70
N LYS A 326 11.64 -27.59 8.23
CA LYS A 326 11.35 -28.83 8.97
C LYS A 326 11.66 -30.06 8.10
N SER A 327 12.54 -30.93 8.60
CA SER A 327 13.01 -32.09 7.82
C SER A 327 11.88 -33.06 7.45
N GLY A 328 11.97 -33.63 6.24
CA GLY A 328 10.89 -34.37 5.60
C GLY A 328 9.95 -33.49 4.77
N LYS A 329 10.33 -32.23 4.49
CA LYS A 329 9.58 -31.28 3.63
C LYS A 329 10.32 -30.89 2.35
N GLU A 330 11.57 -31.32 2.21
CA GLU A 330 12.50 -30.92 1.15
C GLU A 330 11.98 -31.34 -0.25
N GLU A 331 11.19 -32.41 -0.36
CA GLU A 331 10.57 -32.86 -1.61
C GLU A 331 9.40 -31.98 -2.09
N PHE A 332 8.82 -31.15 -1.21
CA PHE A 332 7.70 -30.26 -1.52
C PHE A 332 8.13 -28.86 -1.95
N VAL A 333 9.44 -28.60 -2.05
CA VAL A 333 10.02 -27.30 -2.45
C VAL A 333 10.58 -27.43 -3.88
N PRO A 334 9.90 -26.91 -4.92
CA PRO A 334 10.42 -26.87 -6.28
C PRO A 334 11.75 -26.10 -6.35
N SER A 335 12.67 -26.55 -7.19
CA SER A 335 14.03 -26.00 -7.28
C SER A 335 14.11 -24.56 -7.83
N ASP A 336 13.03 -24.07 -8.44
CA ASP A 336 12.82 -22.68 -8.87
C ASP A 336 11.89 -21.89 -7.93
N GLY A 337 11.33 -22.55 -6.91
CA GLY A 337 10.41 -21.97 -5.94
C GLY A 337 8.97 -21.79 -6.42
N TRP A 338 8.57 -22.36 -7.57
CA TRP A 338 7.20 -22.25 -8.10
C TRP A 338 6.42 -23.55 -7.96
N ILE A 339 5.44 -23.56 -7.06
CA ILE A 339 4.44 -24.62 -6.94
C ILE A 339 3.41 -24.49 -8.06
N LEU A 340 3.05 -23.26 -8.39
CA LEU A 340 2.26 -22.89 -9.57
C LEU A 340 2.85 -21.61 -10.16
N ALA A 341 3.43 -21.72 -11.36
CA ALA A 341 3.84 -20.56 -12.14
C ALA A 341 2.62 -19.70 -12.52
N ALA A 342 2.81 -18.39 -12.69
CA ALA A 342 1.75 -17.44 -13.01
C ALA A 342 0.89 -17.92 -14.20
N SER A 343 -0.37 -18.21 -13.92
CA SER A 343 -1.33 -18.83 -14.84
C SER A 343 -2.62 -18.02 -14.89
N GLU A 344 -3.10 -17.74 -16.10
CA GLU A 344 -4.40 -17.10 -16.33
C GLU A 344 -5.51 -18.14 -16.11
N VAL A 345 -6.52 -17.79 -15.32
CA VAL A 345 -7.65 -18.65 -14.96
C VAL A 345 -8.96 -17.88 -15.03
N GLU A 346 -9.99 -18.54 -15.57
CA GLU A 346 -11.37 -18.05 -15.53
C GLU A 346 -11.92 -18.07 -14.10
N PHE A 347 -12.84 -17.16 -13.76
CA PHE A 347 -13.60 -17.15 -12.51
C PHE A 347 -15.02 -16.59 -12.71
N THR A 348 -15.94 -16.94 -11.80
CA THR A 348 -17.33 -16.46 -11.79
C THR A 348 -17.45 -15.17 -10.97
N GLU A 349 -18.24 -14.20 -11.43
CA GLU A 349 -18.53 -12.97 -10.66
C GLU A 349 -18.99 -13.33 -9.22
N GLY A 350 -18.26 -12.82 -8.23
CA GLY A 350 -18.51 -13.10 -6.81
C GLY A 350 -17.57 -14.14 -6.18
N GLU A 351 -16.79 -14.92 -6.94
CA GLU A 351 -15.75 -15.79 -6.38
C GLU A 351 -14.71 -14.97 -5.58
N SER A 352 -14.27 -15.53 -4.45
CA SER A 352 -13.21 -14.94 -3.64
C SER A 352 -11.83 -15.50 -3.99
N VAL A 353 -10.77 -14.84 -3.52
CA VAL A 353 -9.38 -15.33 -3.66
C VAL A 353 -9.21 -16.72 -3.02
N HIS A 354 -10.04 -17.07 -2.02
CA HIS A 354 -10.06 -18.42 -1.44
C HIS A 354 -10.72 -19.45 -2.38
N ASP A 355 -11.81 -19.10 -3.05
CA ASP A 355 -12.51 -19.98 -4.01
C ASP A 355 -11.62 -20.26 -5.22
N VAL A 356 -10.98 -19.22 -5.78
CA VAL A 356 -10.03 -19.35 -6.89
C VAL A 356 -8.82 -20.20 -6.47
N LEU A 357 -8.22 -19.97 -5.29
CA LEU A 357 -7.14 -20.84 -4.78
C LEU A 357 -7.61 -22.30 -4.67
N GLN A 358 -8.77 -22.54 -4.04
CA GLN A 358 -9.26 -23.89 -3.79
C GLN A 358 -9.52 -24.65 -5.10
N ARG A 359 -10.14 -23.99 -6.08
CA ARG A 359 -10.37 -24.53 -7.42
C ARG A 359 -9.05 -24.84 -8.13
N VAL A 360 -8.14 -23.87 -8.19
CA VAL A 360 -6.88 -23.99 -8.93
C VAL A 360 -5.94 -25.04 -8.31
N CYS A 361 -5.81 -25.09 -6.98
CA CYS A 361 -5.04 -26.16 -6.33
C CYS A 361 -5.64 -27.54 -6.61
N LYS A 362 -6.97 -27.69 -6.48
CA LYS A 362 -7.66 -28.95 -6.78
C LYS A 362 -7.47 -29.41 -8.22
N ASP A 363 -7.61 -28.50 -9.18
CA ASP A 363 -7.54 -28.83 -10.61
C ASP A 363 -6.09 -29.11 -11.06
N ALA A 364 -5.10 -28.51 -10.40
CA ALA A 364 -3.67 -28.81 -10.57
C ALA A 364 -3.17 -30.03 -9.75
N GLY A 365 -3.99 -30.60 -8.87
CA GLY A 365 -3.60 -31.70 -7.97
C GLY A 365 -2.71 -31.28 -6.79
N ILE A 366 -2.61 -29.98 -6.51
CA ILE A 366 -1.85 -29.40 -5.40
C ILE A 366 -2.66 -29.56 -4.10
N GLN A 367 -2.04 -30.10 -3.04
CA GLN A 367 -2.65 -30.14 -1.71
C GLN A 367 -2.87 -28.71 -1.18
N MET A 368 -4.01 -28.45 -0.54
CA MET A 368 -4.27 -27.19 0.16
C MET A 368 -5.17 -27.45 1.37
N GLU A 369 -4.81 -26.87 2.51
CA GLU A 369 -5.56 -26.95 3.76
C GLU A 369 -5.84 -25.56 4.32
N SER A 370 -7.07 -25.35 4.78
CA SER A 370 -7.54 -24.07 5.31
C SER A 370 -8.67 -24.29 6.33
N SER A 371 -8.58 -23.67 7.50
CA SER A 371 -9.69 -23.63 8.47
C SER A 371 -10.46 -22.31 8.38
N PHE A 372 -11.71 -22.30 8.88
CA PHE A 372 -12.50 -21.08 8.99
C PHE A 372 -12.30 -20.45 10.37
N THR A 373 -11.77 -19.22 10.43
CA THR A 373 -11.50 -18.52 11.69
C THR A 373 -12.67 -17.60 12.07
N PRO A 374 -13.50 -17.92 13.07
CA PRO A 374 -14.73 -17.16 13.34
C PRO A 374 -14.48 -15.71 13.77
N ALA A 375 -13.34 -15.43 14.41
CA ALA A 375 -12.94 -14.08 14.83
C ALA A 375 -12.72 -13.11 13.66
N TYR A 376 -12.32 -13.63 12.50
CA TYR A 376 -12.08 -12.85 11.27
C TYR A 376 -13.14 -13.12 10.19
N ASN A 377 -14.06 -14.05 10.43
CA ASN A 377 -15.15 -14.43 9.54
C ASN A 377 -14.66 -14.85 8.13
N SER A 378 -13.48 -15.47 8.03
CA SER A 378 -12.79 -15.83 6.77
C SER A 378 -12.12 -17.19 6.92
N ALA A 379 -11.79 -17.84 5.79
CA ALA A 379 -10.76 -18.88 5.80
C ALA A 379 -9.38 -18.28 6.13
N TYR A 380 -8.57 -19.10 6.79
CA TYR A 380 -7.14 -18.98 6.98
C TYR A 380 -6.48 -20.17 6.28
N VAL A 381 -5.47 -19.94 5.44
CA VAL A 381 -4.80 -21.00 4.67
C VAL A 381 -3.59 -21.48 5.46
N GLU A 382 -3.69 -22.70 5.97
CA GLU A 382 -2.74 -23.31 6.90
C GLU A 382 -1.59 -23.98 6.15
N GLY A 383 -1.85 -24.52 4.95
CA GLY A 383 -0.82 -25.12 4.09
C GLY A 383 -1.20 -25.22 2.62
N ILE A 384 -0.18 -25.24 1.76
CA ILE A 384 -0.27 -25.47 0.32
C ILE A 384 0.92 -26.34 -0.10
N ASN A 385 0.70 -27.32 -0.97
CA ASN A 385 1.69 -28.33 -1.40
C ASN A 385 2.35 -29.09 -0.25
N ASN A 386 1.64 -29.32 0.85
CA ASN A 386 2.14 -29.89 2.11
C ASN A 386 3.20 -29.03 2.83
N LEU A 387 3.40 -27.77 2.45
CA LEU A 387 4.17 -26.77 3.20
C LEU A 387 3.20 -25.93 4.03
N TYR A 388 3.38 -25.89 5.35
CA TYR A 388 2.43 -25.28 6.29
C TYR A 388 3.00 -24.05 7.00
N GLU A 389 2.14 -23.30 7.70
CA GLU A 389 2.59 -22.41 8.78
C GLU A 389 3.58 -23.11 9.72
N PHE A 390 4.57 -22.35 10.17
CA PHE A 390 5.67 -22.78 11.06
C PHE A 390 6.64 -23.84 10.51
N ASP A 391 6.46 -24.36 9.29
CA ASP A 391 7.42 -25.31 8.69
C ASP A 391 8.80 -24.71 8.38
N CYS A 392 8.94 -23.37 8.31
CA CYS A 392 10.23 -22.65 8.36
C CYS A 392 10.34 -21.75 9.61
N GLY A 393 9.94 -22.27 10.78
CA GLY A 393 10.05 -21.56 12.06
C GLY A 393 8.89 -20.60 12.36
N GLN A 394 8.84 -20.06 13.58
CA GLN A 394 7.65 -19.45 14.19
C GLN A 394 7.07 -18.18 13.51
N LEU A 395 7.70 -17.65 12.47
CA LEU A 395 7.23 -16.50 11.69
C LEU A 395 6.87 -16.87 10.24
N SER A 396 6.79 -18.17 9.93
CA SER A 396 6.58 -18.68 8.58
C SER A 396 5.15 -19.15 8.31
N GLY A 397 4.72 -19.10 7.06
CA GLY A 397 3.38 -19.49 6.61
C GLY A 397 2.95 -18.85 5.30
N TRP A 398 1.66 -18.95 4.95
CA TRP A 398 1.13 -18.47 3.68
C TRP A 398 0.54 -17.07 3.78
N MET A 399 0.93 -16.21 2.84
CA MET A 399 0.34 -14.89 2.63
C MET A 399 -0.13 -14.76 1.18
N TYR A 400 -1.11 -13.88 0.95
CA TYR A 400 -1.57 -13.55 -0.38
C TYR A 400 -1.45 -12.04 -0.61
N ASN A 401 -1.11 -11.66 -1.85
CA ASN A 401 -1.28 -10.30 -2.34
C ASN A 401 -2.12 -10.31 -3.62
N VAL A 402 -2.83 -9.21 -3.88
CA VAL A 402 -3.53 -8.97 -5.14
C VAL A 402 -3.01 -7.66 -5.73
N ASN A 403 -2.55 -7.70 -6.97
CA ASN A 403 -1.89 -6.58 -7.67
C ASN A 403 -0.69 -5.99 -6.89
N GLY A 404 0.03 -6.83 -6.14
CA GLY A 404 1.17 -6.43 -5.31
C GLY A 404 0.81 -5.84 -3.94
N TRP A 405 -0.48 -5.74 -3.59
CA TRP A 405 -0.93 -5.32 -2.26
C TRP A 405 -1.31 -6.52 -1.39
N PHE A 406 -0.70 -6.65 -0.22
CA PHE A 406 -1.07 -7.62 0.83
C PHE A 406 -2.29 -7.12 1.63
N PRO A 407 -3.47 -7.76 1.54
CA PRO A 407 -4.65 -7.29 2.26
C PRO A 407 -4.57 -7.66 3.75
N ASN A 408 -4.93 -6.74 4.63
CA ASN A 408 -4.98 -6.96 6.08
C ASN A 408 -6.26 -7.69 6.54
N TYR A 409 -6.84 -8.52 5.67
CA TYR A 409 -8.02 -9.34 5.90
C TYR A 409 -7.91 -10.65 5.12
N GLY A 410 -8.63 -11.69 5.55
CA GLY A 410 -8.49 -13.04 4.97
C GLY A 410 -9.06 -13.16 3.55
N CYS A 411 -8.49 -14.11 2.79
CA CYS A 411 -8.75 -14.33 1.36
C CYS A 411 -10.23 -14.51 0.99
N SER A 412 -11.06 -15.12 1.86
CA SER A 412 -12.51 -15.27 1.64
C SER A 412 -13.31 -13.95 1.77
N LYS A 413 -12.65 -12.80 1.90
CA LYS A 413 -13.25 -11.45 1.89
C LYS A 413 -12.80 -10.60 0.70
N TYR A 414 -11.86 -11.07 -0.11
CA TYR A 414 -11.50 -10.42 -1.36
C TYR A 414 -12.28 -11.08 -2.50
N THR A 415 -13.27 -10.39 -3.07
CA THR A 415 -13.95 -10.81 -4.30
C THR A 415 -13.10 -10.44 -5.52
N VAL A 416 -12.73 -11.43 -6.32
CA VAL A 416 -11.81 -11.29 -7.46
C VAL A 416 -12.42 -10.42 -8.55
N GLN A 417 -11.58 -9.61 -9.19
CA GLN A 417 -11.93 -8.73 -10.31
C GLN A 417 -11.23 -9.16 -11.60
N ASP A 418 -11.82 -8.77 -12.73
CA ASP A 418 -11.29 -9.04 -14.06
C ASP A 418 -9.91 -8.38 -14.25
N GLY A 419 -8.91 -9.18 -14.60
CA GLY A 419 -7.51 -8.78 -14.73
C GLY A 419 -6.69 -8.76 -13.42
N ASP A 420 -7.23 -9.22 -12.28
CA ASP A 420 -6.47 -9.28 -11.02
C ASP A 420 -5.25 -10.21 -11.10
N VAL A 421 -4.13 -9.80 -10.47
CA VAL A 421 -2.92 -10.63 -10.30
C VAL A 421 -2.81 -11.07 -8.85
N ILE A 422 -3.26 -12.29 -8.56
CA ILE A 422 -3.24 -12.95 -7.25
C ILE A 422 -1.91 -13.71 -7.09
N ASN A 423 -1.15 -13.42 -6.05
CA ASN A 423 0.07 -14.17 -5.72
C ASN A 423 -0.02 -14.74 -4.31
N TRP A 424 0.06 -16.06 -4.20
CA TRP A 424 0.27 -16.76 -2.94
C TRP A 424 1.77 -16.97 -2.73
N VAL A 425 2.28 -16.50 -1.60
CA VAL A 425 3.70 -16.49 -1.28
C VAL A 425 3.92 -17.03 0.12
N TYR A 426 4.87 -17.95 0.25
CA TYR A 426 5.34 -18.41 1.54
C TYR A 426 6.27 -17.35 2.15
N THR A 427 6.00 -16.93 3.38
CA THR A 427 6.90 -16.10 4.19
C THR A 427 7.72 -16.98 5.11
N CYS A 428 8.98 -16.63 5.34
CA CYS A 428 9.79 -17.11 6.46
C CYS A 428 9.90 -16.05 7.59
N ASN A 429 9.53 -14.79 7.36
CA ASN A 429 9.76 -13.67 8.26
C ASN A 429 8.55 -12.70 8.36
N LEU A 430 7.39 -13.25 8.71
CA LEU A 430 6.10 -12.58 8.91
C LEU A 430 5.71 -11.54 7.82
N GLY A 431 6.06 -11.82 6.56
CA GLY A 431 5.77 -10.98 5.39
C GLY A 431 6.93 -10.12 4.91
N LYS A 432 7.93 -9.86 5.77
CA LYS A 432 9.05 -8.95 5.45
C LYS A 432 9.91 -9.42 4.29
N ASP A 433 10.10 -10.74 4.17
CA ASP A 433 10.88 -11.39 3.11
C ASP A 433 10.12 -11.54 1.78
N VAL A 434 8.79 -11.38 1.80
CA VAL A 434 7.93 -11.34 0.60
C VAL A 434 7.44 -9.92 0.23
N GLY A 435 7.88 -8.90 0.97
CA GLY A 435 7.61 -7.49 0.67
C GLY A 435 6.38 -6.88 1.35
N ASP A 436 5.73 -7.58 2.28
CA ASP A 436 4.73 -6.93 3.13
C ASP A 436 5.39 -5.99 4.15
N ASN A 437 4.74 -4.84 4.34
CA ASN A 437 5.13 -3.79 5.27
C ASN A 437 3.99 -3.45 6.25
N SER A 438 2.92 -4.25 6.29
CA SER A 438 1.73 -3.98 7.13
C SER A 438 1.91 -4.33 8.62
N MET A 439 2.87 -5.20 8.93
CA MET A 439 3.14 -5.72 10.29
C MET A 439 4.24 -4.96 11.05
N TYR A 440 4.87 -3.94 10.46
CA TYR A 440 6.14 -3.35 10.91
C TYR A 440 6.24 -1.82 10.78
#